data_AF-A0A2A5C280-F1
#
_entry.id   AF-A0A2A5C280-F1
#
_cell.length_a   1.000
_cell.length_b   1.000
_cell.length_c   1.000
_cell.angle_alpha   90.00
_cell.angle_beta   90.00
_cell.angle_gamma   90.00
#
_symmetry.space_group_name_H-M   'P 1'
#
loop_
_entity.id
_entity.type
_entity.pdbx_description
1 polymer ?
#
loop_
_entity_poly.entity_id
_entity_poly.type
_entity_poly.pdbx_seq_one_letter_code
_entity_poly.pdbx_strand_id
1 'polypeptide(L)' 'MTEDWVREYNEERPHDSLTGLTPWKYLAQHEPRKTLN' A
#
# COMPACT_ATOMS: atom_id res chain seq x y z
N MET A 1 -6.14 -16.99 6.22
CA MET A 1 -5.07 -16.19 5.59
C MET A 1 -3.91 -16.19 6.55
N THR A 2 -2.68 -16.42 6.08
CA THR A 2 -1.48 -16.38 6.94
C THR A 2 -0.97 -14.94 7.05
N GLU A 3 -0.23 -14.64 8.11
CA GLU A 3 0.41 -13.34 8.29
C GLU A 3 1.36 -13.02 7.13
N ASP A 4 2.06 -14.03 6.62
CA ASP A 4 2.93 -13.90 5.45
C ASP A 4 2.16 -13.43 4.21
N TRP A 5 0.99 -14.00 3.95
CA TRP A 5 0.19 -13.59 2.79
C TRP A 5 -0.24 -12.12 2.89
N VAL A 6 -0.59 -11.66 4.10
CA VAL A 6 -0.99 -10.27 4.35
C VAL A 6 0.18 -9.32 4.15
N ARG A 7 1.38 -9.68 4.63
CA ARG A 7 2.61 -8.91 4.40
C ARG A 7 2.91 -8.81 2.91
N GLU A 8 2.94 -9.95 2.22
CA GLU A 8 3.26 -10.01 0.80
C GLU A 8 2.28 -9.14 -0.02
N TYR A 9 0.98 -9.25 0.24
CA TYR A 9 -0.03 -8.46 -0.45
C TYR A 9 0.15 -6.96 -0.23
N ASN A 10 0.34 -6.51 1.01
CA ASN A 10 0.38 -5.09 1.33
C ASN A 10 1.72 -4.42 1.01
N GLU A 11 2.84 -5.12 1.20
CA GLU A 11 4.18 -4.53 1.22
C GLU A 11 5.04 -4.91 0.00
N GLU A 12 4.85 -6.11 -0.57
CA GLU A 12 5.80 -6.68 -1.52
C GLU A 12 5.24 -6.81 -2.95
N ARG A 13 3.93 -7.05 -3.09
CA ARG A 13 3.30 -7.34 -4.38
C ARG A 13 2.84 -6.06 -5.09
N PRO A 14 3.37 -5.75 -6.29
CA PRO A 14 2.84 -4.67 -7.12
C PRO A 14 1.48 -5.07 -7.71
N HIS A 15 0.58 -4.10 -7.83
CA HIS A 15 -0.76 -4.31 -8.38
C HIS A 15 -0.98 -3.42 -9.60
N ASP A 16 -1.38 -4.01 -10.73
CA ASP A 16 -1.64 -3.26 -11.97
C ASP A 16 -2.71 -2.19 -11.79
N SER A 17 -3.73 -2.45 -10.97
CA SER A 17 -4.78 -1.49 -10.61
C SER A 17 -4.25 -0.28 -9.82
N LEU A 18 -3.09 -0.42 -9.19
CA LEU A 18 -2.37 0.65 -8.48
C LEU A 18 -1.19 1.16 -9.31
N THR A 19 -1.23 1.01 -10.64
CA THR A 19 -0.15 1.41 -11.55
C THR A 19 1.21 0.76 -11.21
N GLY A 20 1.17 -0.50 -10.76
CA GLY A 20 2.36 -1.27 -10.37
C GLY A 20 2.86 -0.96 -8.96
N LEU A 21 2.10 -0.21 -8.14
CA LEU A 21 2.44 0.03 -6.74
C LEU A 21 1.94 -1.09 -5.83
N THR A 22 2.59 -1.22 -4.68
CA THR A 22 2.04 -1.98 -3.56
C THR A 22 0.97 -1.15 -2.85
N PRO A 23 0.00 -1.78 -2.17
CA PRO A 23 -1.02 -1.07 -1.41
C PRO A 23 -0.43 -0.02 -0.45
N TRP A 24 0.67 -0.35 0.23
CA TRP A 24 1.34 0.57 1.15
C TRP A 24 1.93 1.79 0.44
N LYS A 25 2.59 1.58 -0.71
CA LYS A 25 3.16 2.69 -1.51
C LYS A 25 2.08 3.60 -2.07
N TYR A 26 0.96 3.02 -2.53
CA TYR A 26 -0.18 3.80 -2.98
C TYR A 26 -0.74 4.65 -1.83
N LEU A 27 -0.95 4.07 -0.66
CA LEU A 27 -1.43 4.80 0.51
C LEU A 27 -0.49 5.96 0.86
N ALA A 28 0.82 5.74 0.92
CA ALA A 28 1.79 6.80 1.23
C ALA A 28 1.77 7.97 0.23
N GLN A 29 1.42 7.73 -1.04
CA GLN A 29 1.31 8.78 -2.06
C GLN A 29 -0.01 9.54 -1.99
N HIS A 30 -1.08 8.87 -1.57
CA HIS A 30 -2.45 9.38 -1.61
C HIS A 30 -3.01 9.78 -0.24
N GLU A 31 -2.29 9.49 0.85
CA GLU A 31 -2.62 9.99 2.18
C GLU A 31 -2.57 11.52 2.12
N PRO A 32 -3.70 12.21 2.33
CA PRO A 32 -3.65 13.65 2.49
C PRO A 32 -2.76 13.89 3.69
N ARG A 33 -1.64 14.59 3.49
CA ARG A 33 -0.80 15.10 4.58
C ARG A 33 -1.76 15.63 5.62
N LYS A 34 -1.95 14.93 6.73
CA LYS A 34 -2.76 15.43 7.84
C LYS A 34 -2.06 16.72 8.23
N THR A 35 -2.62 17.85 7.81
CA THR A 35 -2.26 19.13 8.38
C THR A 35 -2.62 18.97 9.84
N LEU A 36 -1.58 18.81 10.67
CA LEU A 36 -1.74 18.88 12.10
C LEU A 36 -2.22 20.30 12.37
N ASN A 37 -3.53 20.43 12.58
CA ASN A 37 -4.14 21.65 13.09
C ASN A 37 -3.93 21.70 14.60
#